data_AF-A0A924AVZ2-F1
#
_entry.id   AF-A0A924AVZ2-F1
#
_cell.length_a   1.000
_cell.length_b   1.000
_cell.length_c   1.000
_cell.angle_alpha   90.00
_cell.angle_beta   90.00
_cell.angle_gamma   90.00
#
_symmetry.space_group_name_H-M   'P 1'
#
loop_
_entity.id
_entity.type
_entity.pdbx_description
1 polymer ?
#
loop_
_entity_poly.entity_id
_entity_poly.type
_entity_poly.pdbx_seq_one_letter_code
_entity_poly.pdbx_strand_id
1 'polypeptide(L)'
;MTRRTPFAALLLLALALAAHGALVAAPKKDSERHRFGVIGHSFHNGSSGEAKLKQAIADESEAALAFVVVTGIKGGDEPCSDSLYEKRRALFDDARRPMIVALSASDWSACKNSAGRSVAIDRLNRLRELFFNEPSSLGVHQLPLTRLSASAKFRSYAENAHWQIGDVLYATINLPANNNHYRAEAGRNSEFEDRLVANRFWLNRLFAMARREKLGALVLFSEGDVKALAQPSGLRALLGRSNSFDGFDEPRRQIATLAQKYAGKVLLIDTDAARKSAGPVIEWRGNLGHVSVGSEAVEVQVTPGASPPFTLKNAADEK
;
A
#
# COMPACT_ATOMS: atom_id res chain seq x y z
N MET A 1 -18.65 -87.89 -42.40
CA MET A 1 -19.19 -86.53 -42.54
C MET A 1 -18.69 -85.67 -41.38
N THR A 2 -17.88 -84.64 -41.72
CA THR A 2 -17.69 -83.30 -41.08
C THR A 2 -17.44 -83.19 -39.55
N ARG A 3 -16.19 -82.87 -39.13
CA ARG A 3 -15.59 -81.56 -38.67
C ARG A 3 -15.83 -81.24 -37.17
N ARG A 4 -14.81 -81.15 -36.27
CA ARG A 4 -13.85 -80.04 -35.94
C ARG A 4 -14.58 -78.68 -35.79
N THR A 5 -14.56 -77.87 -34.72
CA THR A 5 -13.49 -77.30 -33.86
C THR A 5 -14.14 -76.38 -32.75
N PRO A 6 -13.38 -75.75 -31.81
CA PRO A 6 -13.81 -75.29 -30.47
C PRO A 6 -14.09 -73.78 -30.32
N PHE A 7 -14.61 -73.35 -29.15
CA PHE A 7 -14.60 -71.97 -28.64
C PHE A 7 -14.11 -72.01 -27.18
N ALA A 8 -12.92 -71.53 -26.83
CA ALA A 8 -12.40 -70.15 -26.80
C ALA A 8 -12.49 -69.55 -25.39
N ALA A 9 -11.31 -69.13 -24.91
CA ALA A 9 -10.99 -68.67 -23.57
C ALA A 9 -11.56 -67.28 -23.23
N LEU A 10 -11.67 -66.99 -21.93
CA LEU A 10 -11.71 -65.63 -21.39
C LEU A 10 -10.91 -65.59 -20.08
N LEU A 11 -9.59 -65.42 -20.23
CA LEU A 11 -8.75 -64.76 -19.23
C LEU A 11 -8.97 -63.25 -19.40
N LEU A 12 -9.48 -62.57 -18.38
CA LEU A 12 -9.45 -61.11 -18.31
C LEU A 12 -8.33 -60.66 -17.38
N LEU A 13 -7.33 -60.08 -18.03
CA LEU A 13 -6.20 -59.34 -17.50
C LEU A 13 -6.69 -58.00 -16.92
N ALA A 14 -6.28 -57.65 -15.71
CA ALA A 14 -6.33 -56.27 -15.23
C ALA A 14 -5.01 -55.94 -14.52
N LEU A 15 -3.99 -55.60 -15.32
CA LEU A 15 -2.79 -54.93 -14.83
C LEU A 15 -3.16 -53.48 -14.47
N ALA A 16 -3.06 -53.14 -13.19
CA ALA A 16 -3.12 -51.78 -12.71
C ALA A 16 -1.86 -51.01 -13.15
N LEU A 17 -2.03 -50.06 -14.07
CA LEU A 17 -1.02 -49.07 -14.42
C LEU A 17 -0.83 -48.10 -13.25
N ALA A 18 0.30 -48.21 -12.55
CA ALA A 18 0.80 -47.19 -11.65
C ALA A 18 1.30 -45.99 -12.45
N ALA A 19 0.39 -45.09 -12.83
CA ALA A 19 0.72 -43.80 -13.39
C ALA A 19 1.32 -42.92 -12.28
N HIS A 20 2.65 -42.78 -12.31
CA HIS A 20 3.38 -41.79 -11.53
C HIS A 20 2.95 -40.39 -11.99
N GLY A 21 1.99 -39.80 -11.26
CA GLY A 21 1.67 -38.38 -11.37
C GLY A 21 2.83 -37.55 -10.83
N ALA A 22 3.82 -37.27 -11.69
CA ALA A 22 4.76 -36.20 -11.44
C ALA A 22 3.95 -34.89 -11.37
N LEU A 23 3.88 -34.29 -10.18
CA LEU A 23 3.45 -32.90 -10.05
C LEU A 23 4.43 -32.06 -10.87
N VAL A 24 4.02 -31.69 -12.08
CA VAL A 24 4.64 -30.58 -12.80
C VAL A 24 4.35 -29.34 -11.96
N ALA A 25 5.35 -28.90 -11.20
CA ALA A 25 5.32 -27.60 -10.55
C ALA A 25 5.07 -26.57 -11.66
N ALA A 26 3.94 -25.85 -11.57
CA ALA A 26 3.68 -24.73 -12.46
C ALA A 26 4.90 -23.79 -12.42
N PRO A 27 5.37 -23.28 -13.57
CA PRO A 27 6.45 -22.31 -13.59
C PRO A 27 6.05 -21.17 -12.65
N LYS A 28 6.94 -20.84 -11.69
CA LYS A 28 6.79 -19.62 -10.91
C LYS A 28 6.63 -18.50 -11.92
N LYS A 29 5.51 -17.74 -11.85
CA LYS A 29 5.31 -16.54 -12.67
C LYS A 29 6.61 -15.75 -12.63
N ASP A 30 7.19 -15.52 -13.79
CA ASP A 30 8.43 -14.77 -13.90
C ASP A 30 8.22 -13.46 -13.17
N SER A 31 9.06 -13.18 -12.19
CA SER A 31 8.92 -12.01 -11.35
C SER A 31 9.29 -10.80 -12.21
N GLU A 32 8.29 -10.15 -12.78
CA GLU A 32 8.48 -9.08 -13.75
C GLU A 32 9.14 -7.87 -13.09
N ARG A 33 10.32 -7.49 -13.60
CA ARG A 33 10.93 -6.19 -13.31
C ARG A 33 9.94 -5.11 -13.74
N HIS A 34 9.61 -4.20 -12.83
CA HIS A 34 8.70 -3.09 -13.12
C HIS A 34 9.09 -1.85 -12.33
N ARG A 35 8.44 -0.73 -12.64
CA ARG A 35 8.60 0.53 -11.92
C ARG A 35 7.25 1.00 -11.40
N PHE A 36 7.23 1.72 -10.30
CA PHE A 36 6.05 2.44 -9.84
C PHE A 36 6.44 3.84 -9.35
N GLY A 37 5.51 4.77 -9.47
CA GLY A 37 5.67 6.15 -9.01
C GLY A 37 5.08 6.34 -7.62
N VAL A 38 5.67 7.25 -6.85
CA VAL A 38 5.09 7.75 -5.59
C VAL A 38 5.13 9.26 -5.63
N ILE A 39 3.95 9.88 -5.54
CA ILE A 39 3.80 11.33 -5.48
C ILE A 39 3.51 11.71 -4.03
N GLY A 40 4.50 12.34 -3.42
CA GLY A 40 4.45 12.94 -2.10
C GLY A 40 3.47 14.11 -2.00
N HIS A 41 2.82 14.23 -0.85
CA HIS A 41 1.85 15.28 -0.62
C HIS A 41 2.44 16.43 0.16
N SER A 42 2.88 17.46 -0.56
CA SER A 42 3.10 18.79 0.03
C SER A 42 2.81 19.87 -0.99
N PHE A 43 1.54 19.92 -1.42
CA PHE A 43 0.99 21.02 -2.22
C PHE A 43 0.86 22.29 -1.37
N HIS A 44 1.94 22.72 -0.74
CA HIS A 44 1.98 24.00 -0.06
C HIS A 44 2.01 25.10 -1.12
N ASN A 45 1.19 26.14 -0.89
CA ASN A 45 1.13 27.41 -1.61
C ASN A 45 0.05 27.51 -2.71
N GLY A 46 -1.22 27.31 -2.33
CA GLY A 46 -2.38 27.80 -3.10
C GLY A 46 -2.43 27.32 -4.57
N SER A 47 -2.70 28.24 -5.51
CA SER A 47 -2.92 27.95 -6.95
C SER A 47 -1.79 27.20 -7.65
N SER A 48 -0.59 27.14 -7.06
CA SER A 48 0.54 26.35 -7.55
C SER A 48 0.42 24.85 -7.24
N GLY A 49 -0.39 24.45 -6.25
CA GLY A 49 -0.54 23.05 -5.83
C GLY A 49 -1.20 22.16 -6.89
N GLU A 50 -2.20 22.68 -7.60
CA GLU A 50 -2.82 21.96 -8.73
C GLU A 50 -1.87 21.84 -9.92
N ALA A 51 -1.14 22.92 -10.25
CA ALA A 51 -0.17 22.89 -11.33
C ALA A 51 0.96 21.90 -11.04
N LYS A 52 1.49 21.86 -9.81
CA LYS A 52 2.49 20.88 -9.36
C LYS A 52 1.97 19.45 -9.39
N LEU A 53 0.71 19.22 -8.98
CA LEU A 53 0.13 17.88 -9.07
C LEU A 53 -0.05 17.45 -10.54
N LYS A 54 -0.58 18.32 -11.39
CA LYS A 54 -0.70 18.07 -12.83
C LYS A 54 0.66 17.77 -13.44
N GLN A 55 1.65 18.56 -13.07
CA GLN A 55 3.03 18.36 -13.48
C GLN A 55 3.56 17.02 -12.97
N ALA A 56 3.43 16.67 -11.70
CA ALA A 56 3.88 15.37 -11.20
C ALA A 56 3.20 14.17 -11.87
N ILE A 57 1.90 14.28 -12.20
CA ILE A 57 1.17 13.25 -12.97
C ILE A 57 1.67 13.17 -14.43
N ALA A 58 2.12 14.29 -15.00
CA ALA A 58 2.59 14.40 -16.38
C ALA A 58 4.09 14.10 -16.56
N ASP A 59 4.94 14.53 -15.62
CA ASP A 59 6.41 14.54 -15.64
C ASP A 59 7.02 13.16 -15.44
N GLU A 60 6.21 12.16 -15.13
CA GLU A 60 6.63 10.77 -15.22
C GLU A 60 6.62 10.32 -16.69
N SER A 61 7.60 10.84 -17.43
CA SER A 61 7.71 10.73 -18.88
C SER A 61 7.79 9.27 -19.36
N GLU A 62 6.96 8.99 -20.36
CA GLU A 62 7.11 7.97 -21.41
C GLU A 62 7.41 6.50 -20.96
N ALA A 63 6.33 5.74 -20.70
CA ALA A 63 6.15 4.32 -21.08
C ALA A 63 6.47 3.13 -20.14
N ALA A 64 6.74 3.23 -18.82
CA ALA A 64 6.89 1.97 -18.05
C ALA A 64 6.56 1.95 -16.53
N LEU A 65 5.74 2.88 -16.00
CA LEU A 65 5.23 2.71 -14.63
C LEU A 65 4.01 1.79 -14.63
N ALA A 66 4.05 0.75 -13.79
CA ALA A 66 2.94 -0.17 -13.62
C ALA A 66 1.76 0.46 -12.88
N PHE A 67 2.02 1.42 -12.00
CA PHE A 67 1.04 2.25 -11.28
C PHE A 67 1.74 3.44 -10.62
N VAL A 68 0.95 4.38 -10.12
CA VAL A 68 1.40 5.50 -9.28
C VAL A 68 0.59 5.54 -8.00
N VAL A 69 1.26 5.74 -6.86
CA VAL A 69 0.61 6.03 -5.57
C VAL A 69 0.71 7.51 -5.28
N VAL A 70 -0.42 8.19 -5.17
CA VAL A 70 -0.51 9.59 -4.73
C VAL A 70 -0.95 9.59 -3.27
N THR A 71 -0.14 10.16 -2.39
CA THR A 71 -0.41 10.14 -0.94
C THR A 71 -1.05 11.44 -0.47
N GLY A 72 -2.19 11.81 -1.03
CA GLY A 72 -2.94 13.00 -0.64
C GLY A 72 -3.67 13.63 -1.82
N ILE A 73 -4.86 14.18 -1.57
CA ILE A 73 -5.74 14.73 -2.59
C ILE A 73 -5.61 16.25 -2.66
N LYS A 74 -5.46 16.92 -1.52
CA LYS A 74 -5.40 18.39 -1.43
C LYS A 74 -4.41 18.90 -0.39
N GLY A 75 -3.87 20.10 -0.60
CA GLY A 75 -3.00 20.81 0.35
C GLY A 75 -3.67 21.09 1.69
N GLY A 76 -2.86 21.38 2.71
CA GLY A 76 -3.34 21.75 4.05
C GLY A 76 -4.06 23.10 4.08
N ASP A 77 -3.66 24.01 3.19
CA ASP A 77 -4.23 25.34 2.94
C ASP A 77 -5.41 25.31 1.96
N GLU A 78 -5.66 24.20 1.28
CA GLU A 78 -6.78 24.03 0.36
C GLU A 78 -8.09 23.65 1.10
N PRO A 79 -9.25 24.16 0.64
CA PRO A 79 -10.52 23.92 1.29
C PRO A 79 -10.93 22.44 1.26
N CYS A 80 -11.53 21.96 2.34
CA CYS A 80 -12.17 20.64 2.38
C CYS A 80 -13.57 20.71 1.75
N SER A 81 -13.64 21.00 0.45
CA SER A 81 -14.88 21.13 -0.31
C SER A 81 -15.05 19.99 -1.32
N ASP A 82 -16.30 19.58 -1.53
CA ASP A 82 -16.66 18.53 -2.48
C ASP A 82 -16.20 18.89 -3.91
N SER A 83 -16.36 20.16 -4.31
CA SER A 83 -15.89 20.65 -5.61
C SER A 83 -14.38 20.46 -5.82
N LEU A 84 -13.55 20.66 -4.78
CA LEU A 84 -12.12 20.41 -4.89
C LEU A 84 -11.83 18.91 -5.02
N TYR A 85 -12.48 18.08 -4.19
CA TYR A 85 -12.30 16.63 -4.25
C TYR A 85 -12.73 16.06 -5.61
N GLU A 86 -13.86 16.50 -6.16
CA GLU A 86 -14.34 16.09 -7.49
C GLU A 86 -13.39 16.54 -8.60
N LYS A 87 -12.85 17.75 -8.51
CA LYS A 87 -11.84 18.24 -9.47
C LYS A 87 -10.56 17.39 -9.42
N ARG A 88 -10.09 17.01 -8.23
CA ARG A 88 -8.91 16.16 -8.06
C ARG A 88 -9.16 14.73 -8.48
N ARG A 89 -10.37 14.21 -8.23
CA ARG A 89 -10.83 12.91 -8.72
C ARG A 89 -10.79 12.86 -10.25
N ALA A 90 -11.35 13.86 -10.93
CA ALA A 90 -11.32 13.94 -12.39
C ALA A 90 -9.88 13.96 -12.93
N LEU A 91 -8.99 14.72 -12.28
CA LEU A 91 -7.56 14.74 -12.66
C LEU A 91 -6.90 13.36 -12.55
N PHE A 92 -7.23 12.56 -11.53
CA PHE A 92 -6.71 11.21 -11.40
C PHE A 92 -7.37 10.22 -12.37
N ASP A 93 -8.66 10.37 -12.68
CA ASP A 93 -9.35 9.55 -13.67
C ASP A 93 -8.80 9.77 -15.09
N ASP A 94 -8.42 11.00 -15.42
CA ASP A 94 -7.84 11.37 -16.72
C ASP A 94 -6.38 10.89 -16.90
N ALA A 95 -5.72 10.49 -15.81
CA ALA A 95 -4.37 9.96 -15.88
C ALA A 95 -4.35 8.65 -16.69
N ARG A 96 -3.41 8.53 -17.63
CA ARG A 96 -3.38 7.36 -18.53
C ARG A 96 -3.10 6.04 -17.80
N ARG A 97 -2.44 6.09 -16.64
CA ARG A 97 -1.92 4.93 -15.90
C ARG A 97 -2.76 4.66 -14.63
N PRO A 98 -2.63 3.47 -14.00
CA PRO A 98 -3.31 3.20 -12.74
C PRO A 98 -2.89 4.16 -11.64
N MET A 99 -3.85 4.90 -11.09
CA MET A 99 -3.66 5.85 -9.99
C MET A 99 -4.25 5.28 -8.69
N ILE A 100 -3.40 5.07 -7.71
CA ILE A 100 -3.77 4.63 -6.35
C ILE A 100 -3.71 5.84 -5.42
N VAL A 101 -4.81 6.11 -4.73
CA VAL A 101 -4.88 7.19 -3.74
C VAL A 101 -4.68 6.63 -2.34
N ALA A 102 -3.69 7.14 -1.62
CA ALA A 102 -3.53 6.95 -0.18
C ALA A 102 -3.89 8.27 0.53
N LEU A 103 -4.77 8.22 1.52
CA LEU A 103 -5.26 9.44 2.18
C LEU A 103 -4.19 10.08 3.07
N SER A 104 -4.16 11.40 3.06
CA SER A 104 -3.33 12.23 3.94
C SER A 104 -4.16 12.88 5.07
N ALA A 105 -3.50 13.53 6.01
CA ALA A 105 -4.13 14.23 7.11
C ALA A 105 -4.88 15.47 6.62
N SER A 106 -4.29 16.19 5.66
CA SER A 106 -4.88 17.36 5.03
C SER A 106 -6.21 17.02 4.33
N ASP A 107 -6.36 15.81 3.80
CA ASP A 107 -7.56 15.39 3.09
C ASP A 107 -8.79 15.31 3.99
N TRP A 108 -8.64 14.91 5.26
CA TRP A 108 -9.77 14.65 6.15
C TRP A 108 -9.50 15.02 7.61
N SER A 109 -8.50 14.44 8.26
CA SER A 109 -8.32 14.53 9.72
C SER A 109 -8.02 15.94 10.22
N ALA A 110 -7.39 16.76 9.38
CA ALA A 110 -7.10 18.17 9.63
C ALA A 110 -8.27 19.12 9.26
N CYS A 111 -9.32 18.62 8.60
CA CYS A 111 -10.43 19.45 8.13
C CYS A 111 -11.24 20.07 9.27
N LYS A 112 -11.49 21.37 9.12
CA LYS A 112 -12.31 22.18 10.03
C LYS A 112 -13.33 22.98 9.24
N ASN A 113 -14.49 23.24 9.84
CA ASN A 113 -15.49 24.15 9.29
C ASN A 113 -15.13 25.63 9.58
N SER A 114 -15.94 26.57 9.10
CA SER A 114 -15.76 28.01 9.30
C SER A 114 -15.74 28.44 10.77
N ALA A 115 -16.36 27.66 11.66
CA ALA A 115 -16.33 27.88 13.11
C ALA A 115 -15.12 27.20 13.80
N GLY A 116 -14.17 26.67 13.03
CA GLY A 116 -12.98 25.99 13.55
C GLY A 116 -13.23 24.60 14.15
N ARG A 117 -14.46 24.06 14.05
CA ARG A 117 -14.80 22.72 14.54
C ARG A 117 -14.39 21.66 13.52
N SER A 118 -13.86 20.54 14.00
CA SER A 118 -13.45 19.45 13.12
C SER A 118 -14.65 18.81 12.41
N VAL A 119 -14.49 18.55 11.11
CA VAL A 119 -15.44 17.83 10.25
C VAL A 119 -14.79 16.56 9.65
N ALA A 120 -13.79 16.02 10.35
CA ALA A 120 -12.92 14.97 9.83
C ALA A 120 -13.67 13.70 9.40
N ILE A 121 -14.64 13.24 10.21
CA ILE A 121 -15.36 12.00 9.94
C ILE A 121 -16.27 12.14 8.72
N ASP A 122 -17.00 13.26 8.64
CA ASP A 122 -17.85 13.57 7.49
C ASP A 122 -17.01 13.62 6.21
N ARG A 123 -15.82 14.22 6.27
CA ARG A 123 -14.89 14.28 5.14
C ARG A 123 -14.30 12.93 4.78
N LEU A 124 -13.90 12.12 5.76
CA LEU A 124 -13.42 10.76 5.51
C LEU A 124 -14.48 9.90 4.82
N ASN A 125 -15.74 9.97 5.26
CA ASN A 125 -16.85 9.25 4.64
C ASN A 125 -17.10 9.73 3.21
N ARG A 126 -17.10 11.04 2.97
CA ARG A 126 -17.25 11.59 1.62
C ARG A 126 -16.12 11.13 0.68
N LEU A 127 -14.88 11.09 1.16
CA LEU A 127 -13.75 10.59 0.37
C LEU A 127 -13.89 9.10 0.05
N ARG A 128 -14.44 8.28 0.96
CA ARG A 128 -14.72 6.86 0.71
C ARG A 128 -15.72 6.65 -0.42
N GLU A 129 -16.77 7.45 -0.47
CA GLU A 129 -17.73 7.44 -1.57
C GLU A 129 -17.08 7.90 -2.89
N LEU A 130 -16.27 8.95 -2.83
CA LEU A 130 -15.71 9.59 -4.03
C LEU A 130 -14.49 8.88 -4.63
N PHE A 131 -13.67 8.18 -3.85
CA PHE A 131 -12.39 7.61 -4.33
C PHE A 131 -12.29 6.10 -4.18
N PHE A 132 -13.11 5.48 -3.34
CA PHE A 132 -12.89 4.10 -2.89
C PHE A 132 -14.12 3.19 -3.04
N ASN A 133 -15.09 3.59 -3.86
CA ASN A 133 -16.32 2.84 -4.11
C ASN A 133 -16.12 1.62 -5.03
N GLU A 134 -15.13 1.66 -5.93
CA GLU A 134 -14.86 0.58 -6.89
C GLU A 134 -13.69 -0.32 -6.46
N PRO A 135 -13.72 -1.64 -6.79
CA PRO A 135 -12.63 -2.57 -6.55
C PRO A 135 -11.49 -2.44 -7.58
N SER A 136 -11.24 -1.22 -8.06
CA SER A 136 -10.18 -0.89 -9.01
C SER A 136 -9.53 0.45 -8.66
N SER A 137 -8.36 0.71 -9.25
CA SER A 137 -7.68 2.00 -9.20
C SER A 137 -8.41 3.06 -10.03
N LEU A 138 -8.01 4.31 -9.84
CA LEU A 138 -8.37 5.39 -10.76
C LEU A 138 -7.46 5.35 -12.01
N GLY A 139 -7.73 6.26 -12.94
CA GLY A 139 -7.02 6.37 -14.22
C GLY A 139 -7.72 5.63 -15.35
N VAL A 140 -7.32 5.96 -16.58
CA VAL A 140 -7.83 5.35 -17.82
C VAL A 140 -7.50 3.86 -17.87
N HIS A 141 -6.27 3.49 -17.52
CA HIS A 141 -5.91 2.11 -17.27
C HIS A 141 -6.09 1.80 -15.79
N GLN A 142 -6.99 0.86 -15.49
CA GLN A 142 -7.31 0.49 -14.12
C GLN A 142 -6.59 -0.79 -13.69
N LEU A 143 -6.15 -0.82 -12.44
CA LEU A 143 -5.60 -1.98 -11.77
C LEU A 143 -6.64 -2.56 -10.80
N PRO A 144 -6.91 -3.88 -10.81
CA PRO A 144 -7.78 -4.50 -9.82
C PRO A 144 -7.23 -4.39 -8.40
N LEU A 145 -8.08 -3.95 -7.46
CA LEU A 145 -7.72 -3.77 -6.05
C LEU A 145 -8.59 -4.63 -5.15
N THR A 146 -7.99 -5.26 -4.14
CA THR A 146 -8.75 -5.83 -3.03
C THR A 146 -8.74 -4.87 -1.87
N ARG A 147 -9.92 -4.38 -1.48
CA ARG A 147 -10.09 -3.43 -0.38
C ARG A 147 -10.37 -4.14 0.94
N LEU A 148 -9.97 -3.53 2.05
CA LEU A 148 -10.35 -4.01 3.39
C LEU A 148 -11.87 -4.03 3.57
N SER A 149 -12.59 -3.11 2.93
CA SER A 149 -14.05 -3.07 2.90
C SER A 149 -14.73 -4.33 2.34
N ALA A 150 -14.00 -5.19 1.60
CA ALA A 150 -14.51 -6.50 1.20
C ALA A 150 -14.67 -7.47 2.40
N SER A 151 -14.05 -7.17 3.55
CA SER A 151 -14.30 -7.89 4.80
C SER A 151 -15.60 -7.40 5.44
N ALA A 152 -16.52 -8.33 5.73
CA ALA A 152 -17.80 -8.01 6.37
C ALA A 152 -17.66 -7.23 7.69
N LYS A 153 -16.57 -7.44 8.44
CA LYS A 153 -16.28 -6.74 9.70
C LYS A 153 -15.79 -5.30 9.51
N PHE A 154 -15.21 -4.98 8.35
CA PHE A 154 -14.52 -3.71 8.11
C PHE A 154 -15.03 -2.99 6.85
N ARG A 155 -16.33 -3.14 6.52
CA ARG A 155 -16.96 -2.51 5.34
C ARG A 155 -16.72 -1.00 5.22
N SER A 156 -16.57 -0.31 6.34
CA SER A 156 -16.34 1.13 6.37
C SER A 156 -14.91 1.55 5.99
N TYR A 157 -13.95 0.64 5.82
CA TYR A 157 -12.53 0.97 5.59
C TYR A 157 -12.09 0.70 4.14
N ALA A 158 -12.68 1.44 3.20
CA ALA A 158 -12.44 1.23 1.77
C ALA A 158 -11.11 1.82 1.26
N GLU A 159 -10.53 2.76 2.00
CA GLU A 159 -9.28 3.44 1.66
C GLU A 159 -8.03 2.53 1.77
N ASN A 160 -8.13 1.45 2.55
CA ASN A 160 -7.09 0.43 2.65
C ASN A 160 -7.28 -0.61 1.54
N ALA A 161 -6.31 -0.71 0.63
CA ALA A 161 -6.36 -1.62 -0.51
C ALA A 161 -5.03 -2.33 -0.72
N HIS A 162 -5.06 -3.53 -1.29
CA HIS A 162 -3.88 -4.25 -1.74
C HIS A 162 -4.00 -4.75 -3.17
N TRP A 163 -2.86 -4.89 -3.83
CA TRP A 163 -2.71 -5.44 -5.18
C TRP A 163 -1.36 -6.13 -5.30
N GLN A 164 -1.20 -6.98 -6.30
CA GLN A 164 0.02 -7.75 -6.50
C GLN A 164 0.53 -7.58 -7.93
N ILE A 165 1.84 -7.39 -8.07
CA ILE A 165 2.53 -7.41 -9.36
C ILE A 165 3.73 -8.35 -9.23
N GLY A 166 3.75 -9.41 -10.04
CA GLY A 166 4.72 -10.50 -9.90
C GLY A 166 4.76 -11.06 -8.47
N ASP A 167 5.94 -11.03 -7.86
CA ASP A 167 6.21 -11.55 -6.51
C ASP A 167 6.16 -10.48 -5.41
N VAL A 168 5.54 -9.32 -5.68
CA VAL A 168 5.44 -8.20 -4.75
C VAL A 168 3.99 -7.85 -4.44
N LEU A 169 3.65 -7.86 -3.15
CA LEU A 169 2.38 -7.36 -2.62
C LEU A 169 2.53 -5.88 -2.26
N TYR A 170 1.59 -5.07 -2.71
CA TYR A 170 1.51 -3.65 -2.42
C TYR A 170 0.26 -3.37 -1.61
N ALA A 171 0.32 -2.45 -0.65
CA ALA A 171 -0.87 -2.05 0.09
C ALA A 171 -0.82 -0.62 0.60
N THR A 172 -1.97 0.06 0.58
CA THR A 172 -2.19 1.32 1.31
C THR A 172 -2.63 1.04 2.74
N ILE A 173 -2.21 1.91 3.65
CA ILE A 173 -2.67 1.93 5.04
C ILE A 173 -2.95 3.38 5.43
N ASN A 174 -4.19 3.65 5.84
CA ASN A 174 -4.59 4.96 6.36
C ASN A 174 -3.96 5.21 7.74
N LEU A 175 -2.83 5.90 7.73
CA LEU A 175 -2.05 6.35 8.88
C LEU A 175 -1.66 7.82 8.63
N PRO A 176 -2.52 8.78 8.98
CA PRO A 176 -2.25 10.19 8.70
C PRO A 176 -1.10 10.73 9.57
N ALA A 177 -0.29 11.64 9.03
CA ALA A 177 0.94 12.16 9.65
C ALA A 177 0.70 13.00 10.91
N ASN A 178 -0.53 13.50 11.14
CA ASN A 178 -0.90 14.27 12.33
C ASN A 178 -1.09 13.37 13.58
N ASN A 179 -0.04 12.65 13.96
CA ASN A 179 -0.02 11.67 15.05
C ASN A 179 -1.09 10.58 14.89
N ASN A 180 -1.27 10.09 13.66
CA ASN A 180 -2.27 9.09 13.34
C ASN A 180 -3.71 9.54 13.70
N HIS A 181 -3.97 10.85 13.75
CA HIS A 181 -5.21 11.45 14.27
C HIS A 181 -5.54 11.04 15.72
N TYR A 182 -4.52 10.78 16.54
CA TYR A 182 -4.73 10.71 17.98
C TYR A 182 -5.02 12.11 18.56
N ARG A 183 -6.04 12.23 19.41
CA ARG A 183 -6.39 13.48 20.11
C ARG A 183 -6.27 13.29 21.62
N ALA A 184 -5.60 14.22 22.30
CA ALA A 184 -5.54 14.26 23.76
C ALA A 184 -6.85 14.86 24.36
N GLU A 185 -8.00 14.40 23.89
CA GLU A 185 -9.33 14.82 24.32
C GLU A 185 -10.05 13.59 24.90
N ALA A 186 -10.32 13.60 26.21
CA ALA A 186 -10.88 12.47 26.95
C ALA A 186 -12.14 11.89 26.26
N GLY A 187 -12.02 10.68 25.70
CA GLY A 187 -13.12 9.92 25.10
C GLY A 187 -13.46 10.24 23.64
N ARG A 188 -12.72 11.11 22.94
CA ARG A 188 -13.02 11.50 21.53
C ARG A 188 -12.10 10.87 20.49
N ASN A 189 -11.56 9.69 20.80
CA ASN A 189 -10.65 8.92 19.92
C ASN A 189 -11.30 7.69 19.27
N SER A 190 -12.64 7.59 19.27
CA SER A 190 -13.31 6.39 18.74
C SER A 190 -12.91 6.06 17.30
N GLU A 191 -12.78 7.07 16.43
CA GLU A 191 -12.27 6.87 15.06
C GLU A 191 -10.85 6.26 15.07
N PHE A 192 -9.95 6.84 15.87
CA PHE A 192 -8.57 6.37 15.98
C PHE A 192 -8.51 4.93 16.50
N GLU A 193 -9.25 4.63 17.56
CA GLU A 193 -9.31 3.31 18.19
C GLU A 193 -9.89 2.26 17.23
N ASP A 194 -11.01 2.57 16.57
CA ASP A 194 -11.63 1.65 15.61
C ASP A 194 -10.74 1.43 14.37
N ARG A 195 -10.09 2.50 13.88
CA ARG A 195 -9.14 2.39 12.76
C ARG A 195 -7.88 1.63 13.15
N LEU A 196 -7.40 1.74 14.39
CA LEU A 196 -6.32 0.88 14.88
C LEU A 196 -6.71 -0.60 14.84
N VAL A 197 -7.93 -0.96 15.25
CA VAL A 197 -8.43 -2.34 15.16
C VAL A 197 -8.49 -2.82 13.70
N ALA A 198 -8.98 -1.96 12.79
CA ALA A 198 -9.07 -2.25 11.36
C ALA A 198 -7.68 -2.42 10.71
N ASN A 199 -6.76 -1.50 10.97
CA ASN A 199 -5.38 -1.55 10.48
C ASN A 199 -4.63 -2.76 11.07
N ARG A 200 -4.90 -3.13 12.32
CA ARG A 200 -4.33 -4.34 12.92
C ARG A 200 -4.78 -5.60 12.19
N PHE A 201 -6.08 -5.72 11.91
CA PHE A 201 -6.58 -6.83 11.11
C PHE A 201 -5.98 -6.83 9.71
N TRP A 202 -5.88 -5.66 9.08
CA TRP A 202 -5.35 -5.49 7.74
C TRP A 202 -3.90 -5.94 7.62
N LEU A 203 -3.02 -5.44 8.49
CA LEU A 203 -1.61 -5.85 8.54
C LEU A 203 -1.46 -7.36 8.72
N ASN A 204 -2.20 -7.97 9.66
CA ASN A 204 -2.17 -9.41 9.84
C ASN A 204 -2.58 -10.17 8.57
N ARG A 205 -3.60 -9.69 7.86
CA ARG A 205 -4.05 -10.28 6.60
C ARG A 205 -2.99 -10.18 5.50
N LEU A 206 -2.38 -9.01 5.31
CA LEU A 206 -1.34 -8.79 4.30
C LEU A 206 -0.12 -9.70 4.52
N PHE A 207 0.39 -9.75 5.76
CA PHE A 207 1.54 -10.60 6.08
C PHE A 207 1.19 -12.10 6.06
N ALA A 208 -0.06 -12.49 6.37
CA ALA A 208 -0.50 -13.88 6.20
C ALA A 208 -0.56 -14.26 4.71
N MET A 209 -1.08 -13.37 3.86
CA MET A 209 -1.11 -13.55 2.41
C MET A 209 0.30 -13.68 1.84
N ALA A 210 1.18 -12.72 2.12
CA ALA A 210 2.57 -12.73 1.64
C ALA A 210 3.34 -13.99 2.04
N ARG A 211 3.11 -14.51 3.27
CA ARG A 211 3.74 -15.78 3.72
C ARG A 211 3.14 -17.01 3.04
N ARG A 212 1.81 -17.09 2.96
CA ARG A 212 1.10 -18.23 2.35
C ARG A 212 1.49 -18.38 0.88
N GLU A 213 1.56 -17.26 0.17
CA GLU A 213 1.87 -17.21 -1.26
C GLU A 213 3.38 -17.15 -1.54
N LYS A 214 4.20 -17.09 -0.49
CA LYS A 214 5.67 -17.05 -0.56
C LYS A 214 6.20 -15.89 -1.41
N LEU A 215 5.52 -14.75 -1.33
CA LEU A 215 5.90 -13.53 -2.05
C LEU A 215 7.28 -13.05 -1.60
N GLY A 216 8.05 -12.47 -2.52
CA GLY A 216 9.40 -11.99 -2.25
C GLY A 216 9.44 -10.65 -1.52
N ALA A 217 8.40 -9.81 -1.68
CA ALA A 217 8.32 -8.56 -0.96
C ALA A 217 6.89 -8.06 -0.65
N LEU A 218 6.80 -7.18 0.34
CA LEU A 218 5.61 -6.42 0.74
C LEU A 218 5.96 -4.93 0.81
N VAL A 219 5.24 -4.08 0.07
CA VAL A 219 5.40 -2.62 0.11
C VAL A 219 4.16 -2.00 0.76
N LEU A 220 4.36 -1.17 1.79
CA LEU A 220 3.29 -0.48 2.50
C LEU A 220 3.41 1.03 2.30
N PHE A 221 2.31 1.66 1.90
CA PHE A 221 2.20 3.10 1.70
C PHE A 221 1.35 3.75 2.79
N SER A 222 1.85 4.82 3.38
CA SER A 222 1.11 5.68 4.33
C SER A 222 1.55 7.12 4.20
N GLU A 223 0.79 8.08 4.73
CA GLU A 223 1.30 9.45 4.84
C GLU A 223 2.30 9.57 5.99
N GLY A 224 1.94 9.12 7.19
CA GLY A 224 2.75 9.29 8.39
C GLY A 224 3.94 8.33 8.47
N ASP A 225 5.08 8.85 8.97
CA ASP A 225 6.24 8.06 9.33
C ASP A 225 5.97 7.25 10.59
N VAL A 226 5.73 5.95 10.40
CA VAL A 226 5.53 5.03 11.52
C VAL A 226 6.79 4.82 12.34
N LYS A 227 7.99 5.22 11.88
CA LYS A 227 9.30 5.06 12.56
C LYS A 227 9.66 3.62 12.87
N ALA A 228 9.34 2.70 11.96
CA ALA A 228 9.49 1.26 12.20
C ALA A 228 10.95 0.83 12.44
N LEU A 229 11.93 1.53 11.84
CA LEU A 229 13.36 1.26 12.06
C LEU A 229 13.85 1.71 13.45
N ALA A 230 13.19 2.71 14.04
CA ALA A 230 13.55 3.31 15.32
C ALA A 230 12.94 2.57 16.53
N GLN A 231 12.31 1.42 16.31
CA GLN A 231 11.71 0.65 17.40
C GLN A 231 12.73 0.35 18.51
N PRO A 232 12.51 0.87 19.74
CA PRO A 232 13.40 0.59 20.85
C PRO A 232 13.35 -0.90 21.17
N SER A 233 14.53 -1.47 21.41
CA SER A 233 14.72 -2.88 21.77
C SER A 233 15.56 -2.99 23.04
N GLY A 234 15.35 -4.06 23.82
CA GLY A 234 16.07 -4.30 25.07
C GLY A 234 15.84 -3.21 26.13
N LEU A 235 16.89 -2.86 26.88
CA LEU A 235 16.85 -1.87 27.97
C LEU A 235 16.34 -0.49 27.54
N ARG A 236 16.55 -0.07 26.29
CA ARG A 236 16.02 1.21 25.78
C ARG A 236 14.49 1.23 25.72
N ALA A 237 13.83 0.09 25.52
CA ALA A 237 12.36 0.01 25.56
C ALA A 237 11.80 0.16 26.99
N LEU A 238 12.58 -0.24 28.00
CA LEU A 238 12.21 -0.09 29.42
C LEU A 238 12.37 1.34 29.93
N LEU A 239 13.36 2.08 29.41
CA LEU A 239 13.73 3.42 29.89
C LEU A 239 13.12 4.57 29.06
N GLY A 240 12.72 4.31 27.81
CA GLY A 240 12.16 5.31 26.90
C GLY A 240 10.67 5.55 27.12
N ARG A 241 10.28 6.21 28.21
CA ARG A 241 8.92 6.77 28.34
C ARG A 241 8.90 8.19 27.78
N SER A 242 8.26 8.37 26.64
CA SER A 242 7.89 9.70 26.15
C SER A 242 6.70 10.23 26.96
N ASN A 243 6.68 11.54 27.22
CA ASN A 243 5.55 12.21 27.88
C ASN A 243 4.35 12.45 26.94
N SER A 244 4.50 12.22 25.64
CA SER A 244 3.43 12.34 24.65
C SER A 244 2.95 10.98 24.18
N PHE A 245 1.63 10.79 24.04
CA PHE A 245 1.07 9.58 23.45
C PHE A 245 1.47 9.46 21.98
N ASP A 246 2.02 8.31 21.63
CA ASP A 246 2.48 7.98 20.29
C ASP A 246 1.40 7.21 19.53
N GLY A 247 0.67 7.91 18.65
CA GLY A 247 -0.41 7.34 17.85
C GLY A 247 0.05 6.25 16.88
N PHE A 248 1.36 6.11 16.67
CA PHE A 248 1.95 5.11 15.79
C PHE A 248 2.55 3.92 16.56
N ASP A 249 2.57 3.89 17.89
CA ASP A 249 3.25 2.82 18.65
C ASP A 249 2.72 1.42 18.29
N GLU A 250 1.40 1.23 18.28
CA GLU A 250 0.79 -0.05 17.93
C GLU A 250 1.10 -0.50 16.49
N PRO A 251 0.80 0.27 15.42
CA PRO A 251 1.12 -0.14 14.06
C PRO A 251 2.62 -0.34 13.86
N ARG A 252 3.47 0.50 14.46
CA ARG A 252 4.93 0.35 14.42
C ARG A 252 5.35 -0.99 15.04
N ARG A 253 4.81 -1.39 16.19
CA ARG A 253 5.18 -2.65 16.87
C ARG A 253 4.70 -3.85 16.07
N GLN A 254 3.50 -3.76 15.53
CA GLN A 254 2.92 -4.81 14.72
C GLN A 254 3.71 -5.05 13.44
N ILE A 255 4.04 -3.99 12.69
CA ILE A 255 4.85 -4.08 11.46
C ILE A 255 6.22 -4.71 11.77
N ALA A 256 6.91 -4.24 12.81
CA ALA A 256 8.21 -4.80 13.19
C ALA A 256 8.12 -6.30 13.54
N THR A 257 7.10 -6.69 14.30
CA THR A 257 6.88 -8.09 14.71
C THR A 257 6.52 -8.99 13.53
N LEU A 258 5.66 -8.52 12.62
CA LEU A 258 5.25 -9.27 11.45
C LEU A 258 6.39 -9.39 10.43
N ALA A 259 7.17 -8.32 10.24
CA ALA A 259 8.36 -8.32 9.39
C ALA A 259 9.37 -9.37 9.83
N GLN A 260 9.67 -9.50 11.12
CA GLN A 260 10.59 -10.53 11.64
C GLN A 260 10.16 -11.97 11.30
N LYS A 261 8.86 -12.21 11.09
CA LYS A 261 8.30 -13.53 10.77
C LYS A 261 8.10 -13.77 9.28
N TYR A 262 8.50 -12.81 8.44
CA TYR A 262 8.36 -12.86 7.00
C TYR A 262 9.73 -13.02 6.35
N ALA A 263 9.87 -14.02 5.47
CA ALA A 263 11.15 -14.32 4.82
C ALA A 263 11.53 -13.30 3.72
N GLY A 264 10.54 -12.61 3.16
CA GLY A 264 10.74 -11.59 2.13
C GLY A 264 11.16 -10.22 2.70
N LYS A 265 11.29 -9.24 1.80
CA LYS A 265 11.60 -7.86 2.16
C LYS A 265 10.32 -7.05 2.38
N VAL A 266 10.30 -6.21 3.40
CA VAL A 266 9.23 -5.24 3.66
C VAL A 266 9.78 -3.86 3.37
N LEU A 267 9.12 -3.08 2.51
CA LEU A 267 9.45 -1.68 2.29
C LEU A 267 8.30 -0.81 2.77
N LEU A 268 8.60 0.13 3.67
CA LEU A 268 7.68 1.18 4.09
C LEU A 268 7.99 2.44 3.31
N ILE A 269 7.00 3.00 2.65
CA ILE A 269 7.11 4.27 1.95
C ILE A 269 6.12 5.23 2.59
N ASP A 270 6.64 6.31 3.17
CA ASP A 270 5.80 7.40 3.66
C ASP A 270 6.09 8.73 2.99
N THR A 271 5.20 9.68 3.23
CA THR A 271 5.29 11.04 2.68
C THR A 271 5.31 12.08 3.79
N ASP A 272 5.72 11.69 5.00
CA ASP A 272 5.99 12.64 6.08
C ASP A 272 7.27 13.42 5.74
N ALA A 273 7.53 14.51 6.46
CA ALA A 273 8.60 15.44 6.12
C ALA A 273 9.96 14.72 5.91
N ALA A 274 10.46 14.74 4.67
CA ALA A 274 11.75 14.17 4.31
C ALA A 274 12.90 14.83 5.09
N ARG A 275 14.00 14.10 5.33
CA ARG A 275 15.20 14.66 5.98
C ARG A 275 15.80 15.75 5.09
N LYS A 276 16.00 16.95 5.65
CA LYS A 276 16.35 18.20 4.95
C LYS A 276 17.69 18.26 4.18
N SER A 277 18.49 17.19 4.06
CA SER A 277 19.88 17.32 3.60
C SER A 277 20.37 16.35 2.53
N ALA A 278 19.59 15.32 2.17
CA ALA A 278 19.85 14.44 1.04
C ALA A 278 18.48 13.89 0.64
N GLY A 279 18.18 13.85 -0.66
CA GLY A 279 16.90 13.33 -1.16
C GLY A 279 16.55 11.93 -0.63
N PRO A 280 15.38 11.40 -0.95
CA PRO A 280 14.89 10.15 -0.37
C PRO A 280 15.88 9.01 -0.59
N VAL A 281 16.17 8.28 0.48
CA VAL A 281 17.04 7.09 0.48
C VAL A 281 16.33 5.98 1.23
N ILE A 282 16.42 4.75 0.70
CA ILE A 282 15.90 3.57 1.40
C ILE A 282 16.90 3.13 2.46
N GLU A 283 16.55 3.32 3.73
CA GLU A 283 17.29 2.80 4.87
C GLU A 283 16.83 1.36 5.17
N TRP A 284 17.75 0.42 5.33
CA TRP A 284 17.45 -0.99 5.62
C TRP A 284 17.94 -1.41 7.01
N ARG A 285 17.10 -2.16 7.74
CA ARG A 285 17.46 -2.92 8.94
C ARG A 285 16.96 -4.36 8.80
N GLY A 286 17.88 -5.27 8.43
CA GLY A 286 17.53 -6.67 8.17
C GLY A 286 16.65 -6.83 6.93
N ASN A 287 15.39 -7.24 7.12
CA ASN A 287 14.42 -7.37 6.04
C ASN A 287 13.41 -6.21 5.97
N LEU A 288 13.50 -5.23 6.86
CA LEU A 288 12.63 -4.05 6.88
C LEU A 288 13.39 -2.84 6.33
N GLY A 289 12.85 -2.24 5.28
CA GLY A 289 13.32 -1.03 4.64
C GLY A 289 12.32 0.10 4.84
N HIS A 290 12.81 1.34 4.83
CA HIS A 290 12.00 2.54 5.01
C HIS A 290 12.54 3.69 4.16
N VAL A 291 11.64 4.46 3.56
CA VAL A 291 11.94 5.74 2.90
C VAL A 291 10.80 6.72 3.15
N SER A 292 11.15 7.95 3.50
CA SER A 292 10.23 9.10 3.49
C SER A 292 10.50 9.94 2.25
N VAL A 293 9.50 10.06 1.37
CA VAL A 293 9.61 10.82 0.11
C VAL A 293 9.13 12.26 0.25
N GLY A 294 8.52 12.62 1.39
CA GLY A 294 8.05 13.97 1.69
C GLY A 294 7.14 14.53 0.60
N SER A 295 7.56 15.65 0.02
CA SER A 295 6.82 16.37 -1.03
C SER A 295 7.18 15.96 -2.45
N GLU A 296 8.11 15.03 -2.62
CA GLU A 296 8.74 14.74 -3.90
C GLU A 296 7.95 13.69 -4.69
N ALA A 297 8.08 13.74 -6.01
CA ALA A 297 7.69 12.64 -6.88
C ALA A 297 8.92 11.76 -7.11
N VAL A 298 8.83 10.47 -6.79
CA VAL A 298 9.93 9.52 -6.95
C VAL A 298 9.49 8.29 -7.71
N GLU A 299 10.41 7.71 -8.47
CA GLU A 299 10.22 6.40 -9.09
C GLU A 299 10.95 5.33 -8.29
N VAL A 300 10.28 4.20 -8.07
CA VAL A 300 10.88 3.02 -7.46
C VAL A 300 10.99 1.93 -8.52
N GLN A 301 12.22 1.50 -8.78
CA GLN A 301 12.49 0.33 -9.61
C GLN A 301 12.46 -0.94 -8.75
N VAL A 302 11.66 -1.90 -9.19
CA VAL A 302 11.54 -3.23 -8.58
C VAL A 302 12.32 -4.22 -9.42
N THR A 303 13.35 -4.81 -8.81
CA THR A 303 14.16 -5.87 -9.43
C THR A 303 14.06 -7.13 -8.59
N PRO A 304 13.13 -8.03 -8.91
CA PRO A 304 13.00 -9.28 -8.18
C PRO A 304 14.31 -10.09 -8.19
N GLY A 305 14.62 -10.75 -7.07
CA GLY A 305 15.86 -11.49 -6.88
C GLY A 305 17.09 -10.62 -6.54
N ALA A 306 17.04 -9.31 -6.73
CA ALA A 306 18.10 -8.41 -6.25
C ALA A 306 18.04 -8.22 -4.72
N SER A 307 19.17 -7.84 -4.13
CA SER A 307 19.28 -7.57 -2.70
C SER A 307 19.97 -6.22 -2.46
N PRO A 308 19.22 -5.15 -2.11
CA PRO A 308 17.76 -5.10 -1.96
C PRO A 308 17.01 -5.09 -3.31
N PRO A 309 15.72 -5.51 -3.35
CA PRO A 309 14.94 -5.59 -4.59
C PRO A 309 14.35 -4.25 -5.04
N PHE A 310 14.61 -3.16 -4.30
CA PHE A 310 14.06 -1.82 -4.55
C PHE A 310 15.17 -0.79 -4.65
N THR A 311 15.12 0.04 -5.69
CA THR A 311 16.04 1.17 -5.91
C THR A 311 15.24 2.41 -6.27
N LEU A 312 15.56 3.54 -5.65
CA LEU A 312 15.00 4.84 -6.04
C LEU A 312 15.71 5.36 -7.27
N LYS A 313 14.95 5.84 -8.25
CA LYS A 313 15.47 6.66 -9.34
C LYS A 313 15.12 8.11 -9.04
N ASN A 314 16.12 8.97 -8.99
CA ASN A 314 15.88 10.41 -8.93
C ASN A 314 15.54 10.90 -10.33
N ALA A 315 14.51 11.74 -10.46
CA ALA A 315 14.19 12.43 -11.70
C ALA A 315 15.36 13.31 -12.22
N ALA A 316 16.36 13.60 -11.38
CA ALA A 316 17.56 14.36 -11.74
C ALA A 316 18.64 13.55 -12.46
N ASP A 317 18.58 12.21 -12.44
CA ASP A 317 19.61 11.34 -13.04
C ASP A 317 19.39 11.09 -14.56
N GLU A 318 18.38 11.73 -15.17
CA GLU A 318 18.06 11.64 -16.62
C GLU A 318 18.37 12.94 -17.39
N LYS A 319 19.36 13.73 -16.94
CA LYS A 319 19.91 14.86 -17.73
C LYS A 319 21.16 14.48 -18.52
#